data_AF-X0TQY0-F1
#
_entry.id   AF-X0TQY0-F1
#
_cell.length_a   1.000
_cell.length_b   1.000
_cell.length_c   1.000
_cell.angle_alpha   90.00
_cell.angle_beta   90.00
_cell.angle_gamma   90.00
#
_symmetry.space_group_name_H-M   'P 1'
#
loop_
_entity.id
_entity.type
_entity.pdbx_description
1 polymer ?
#
loop_
_entity_poly.entity_id
_entity_poly.type
_entity_poly.pdbx_seq_one_letter_code
_entity_poly.pdbx_strand_id
1 'polypeptide(L)'
;MSSDNLLVRELLDLKASQIILLNAINEESRTSREVVDHFMINYPEYYSDSPQGKELGFLTSEQLFPMIRYLGRKDFIKRDTSQRWMITRKGRSALLQNTFLTFRNVMRIIADPYEKQLLPPHMNE
;
A
#
# COMPACT_ATOMS: atom_id res chain seq x y z
N MET A 1 0.72 -11.85 17.67
CA MET A 1 -0.01 -11.61 16.40
C MET A 1 0.17 -12.85 15.55
N SER A 2 -0.89 -13.38 14.92
CA SER A 2 -0.78 -14.50 13.98
C SER A 2 -0.05 -14.09 12.69
N SER A 3 0.53 -15.06 11.97
CA SER A 3 1.17 -14.86 10.66
C SER A 3 0.24 -14.18 9.64
N ASP A 4 -1.04 -14.50 9.70
CA ASP A 4 -2.03 -14.01 8.75
C ASP A 4 -2.32 -12.51 8.96
N ASN A 5 -2.32 -12.06 10.23
CA ASN A 5 -2.46 -10.65 10.56
C ASN A 5 -1.24 -9.82 10.10
N LEU A 6 -0.04 -10.43 10.08
CA LEU A 6 1.16 -9.79 9.53
C LEU A 6 1.08 -9.67 8.01
N LEU A 7 0.65 -10.73 7.32
CA LEU A 7 0.50 -10.73 5.86
C LEU A 7 -0.56 -9.72 5.39
N VAL A 8 -1.71 -9.63 6.08
CA VAL A 8 -2.75 -8.64 5.78
C VAL A 8 -2.23 -7.21 5.95
N ARG A 9 -1.44 -6.97 7.01
CA ARG A 9 -0.85 -5.65 7.25
C ARG A 9 0.16 -5.25 6.17
N GLU A 10 1.03 -6.17 5.75
CA GLU A 10 2.00 -5.95 4.68
C GLU A 10 1.30 -5.62 3.35
N LEU A 11 0.18 -6.28 3.04
CA LEU A 11 -0.62 -6.00 1.84
C LEU A 11 -1.26 -4.60 1.89
N LEU A 12 -1.76 -4.19 3.05
CA LEU A 12 -2.30 -2.84 3.25
C LEU A 12 -1.22 -1.76 3.09
N ASP A 13 -0.04 -1.97 3.68
CA ASP A 13 1.08 -1.03 3.56
C ASP A 13 1.61 -0.94 2.11
N LEU A 14 1.63 -2.06 1.39
CA LEU A 14 1.95 -2.11 -0.05
C LEU A 14 0.92 -1.34 -0.88
N LYS A 15 -0.37 -1.55 -0.61
CA LYS A 15 -1.47 -0.87 -1.32
C LYS A 15 -1.44 0.64 -1.06
N ALA A 16 -1.22 1.05 0.19
CA ALA A 16 -1.07 2.44 0.56
C ALA A 16 0.11 3.10 -0.17
N SER A 17 1.26 2.44 -0.18
CA SER A 17 2.45 2.92 -0.89
C SER A 17 2.22 3.07 -2.39
N GLN A 18 1.53 2.13 -3.04
CA GLN A 18 1.16 2.23 -4.45
C GLN A 18 0.26 3.45 -4.73
N ILE A 19 -0.78 3.64 -3.92
CA ILE A 19 -1.71 4.77 -4.08
C ILE A 19 -0.98 6.10 -3.89
N ILE A 20 -0.10 6.21 -2.89
CA ILE A 20 0.72 7.40 -2.67
C ILE A 20 1.62 7.67 -3.89
N LEU A 21 2.26 6.64 -4.45
CA LEU A 21 3.10 6.77 -5.64
C LEU A 21 2.31 7.14 -6.90
N LEU A 22 1.12 6.56 -7.09
CA LEU A 22 0.19 6.94 -8.18
C LEU A 22 -0.24 8.40 -8.06
N ASN A 23 -0.55 8.85 -6.85
CA ASN A 23 -0.87 10.26 -6.60
C ASN A 23 0.30 11.22 -6.85
N ALA A 24 1.54 10.74 -6.77
CA ALA A 24 2.73 11.52 -7.12
C ALA A 24 3.08 11.46 -8.64
N ILE A 25 2.38 10.62 -9.42
CA ILE A 25 2.49 10.53 -10.90
C ILE A 25 1.55 11.49 -11.60
N ASN A 26 0.30 11.58 -11.15
CA ASN A 26 -0.68 12.46 -11.77
C ASN A 26 -0.15 13.89 -11.67
N GLU A 27 -0.13 14.58 -12.81
CA GLU A 27 0.64 15.80 -13.13
C GLU A 27 0.30 17.02 -12.25
N GLU A 28 -0.60 16.87 -11.28
CA GLU A 28 -0.81 17.77 -10.17
C GLU A 28 0.11 17.36 -9.02
N SER A 29 1.27 18.01 -8.93
CA SER A 29 2.11 17.97 -7.73
C SER A 29 1.25 18.18 -6.48
N ARG A 30 1.19 17.25 -5.52
CA ARG A 30 0.36 17.38 -4.30
C ARG A 30 1.22 17.55 -3.05
N THR A 31 0.79 18.42 -2.13
CA THR A 31 1.29 18.46 -0.75
C THR A 31 0.93 17.17 -0.02
N SER A 32 1.60 16.89 1.11
CA SER A 32 1.24 15.72 1.91
C SER A 32 -0.23 15.72 2.36
N ARG A 33 -0.81 16.90 2.61
CA ARG A 33 -2.21 17.03 3.03
C ARG A 33 -3.16 16.63 1.89
N GLU A 34 -2.95 17.18 0.70
CA GLU A 34 -3.73 16.84 -0.49
C GLU A 34 -3.63 15.34 -0.84
N VAL A 35 -2.48 14.69 -0.60
CA VAL A 35 -2.34 13.22 -0.78
C VAL A 35 -3.20 12.45 0.22
N VAL A 36 -3.22 12.85 1.49
CA VAL A 36 -4.04 12.19 2.53
C VAL A 36 -5.53 12.43 2.27
N ASP A 37 -5.93 13.65 1.89
CA ASP A 37 -7.33 13.97 1.57
C ASP A 37 -7.81 13.17 0.35
N HIS A 38 -6.99 13.06 -0.69
CA HIS A 38 -7.29 12.19 -1.83
C HIS A 38 -7.44 10.72 -1.39
N PHE A 39 -6.61 10.25 -0.45
CA PHE A 39 -6.70 8.90 0.08
C PHE A 39 -8.04 8.68 0.79
N MET A 40 -8.41 9.58 1.69
CA MET A 40 -9.66 9.53 2.45
C MET A 40 -10.89 9.52 1.54
N ILE A 41 -10.91 10.34 0.49
CA ILE A 41 -12.07 10.47 -0.41
C ILE A 41 -12.22 9.26 -1.33
N ASN A 42 -11.13 8.76 -1.89
CA ASN A 42 -11.18 7.76 -2.96
C ASN A 42 -11.03 6.33 -2.47
N TYR A 43 -10.58 6.14 -1.23
CA TYR A 43 -10.31 4.83 -0.64
C TYR A 43 -10.87 4.68 0.79
N PRO A 44 -12.17 4.99 1.00
CA PRO A 44 -12.78 4.92 2.33
C PRO A 44 -12.79 3.50 2.91
N GLU A 45 -12.72 2.46 2.07
CA GLU A 45 -12.65 1.06 2.48
C GLU A 45 -11.31 0.68 3.14
N TYR A 46 -10.28 1.52 3.01
CA TYR A 46 -8.97 1.32 3.61
C TYR A 46 -8.59 2.40 4.63
N TYR A 47 -9.44 3.40 4.87
CA TYR A 47 -9.11 4.59 5.65
C TYR A 47 -10.15 4.90 6.73
N SER A 48 -9.71 5.14 7.96
CA SER A 48 -10.53 5.77 8.99
C SER A 48 -9.68 6.28 10.16
N ASP A 49 -9.90 7.54 10.55
CA ASP A 49 -9.31 8.12 11.76
C ASP A 49 -10.16 7.88 13.02
N SER A 50 -11.34 7.27 12.89
CA SER A 50 -12.17 6.93 14.05
C SER A 50 -11.50 5.84 14.91
N PRO A 51 -11.71 5.83 16.24
CA PRO A 51 -11.22 4.76 17.10
C PRO A 51 -11.65 3.37 16.59
N GLN A 52 -12.88 3.23 16.13
CA GLN A 52 -13.42 1.99 15.57
C GLN A 52 -12.69 1.58 14.29
N GLY A 53 -12.36 2.53 13.42
CA GLY A 53 -11.56 2.26 12.22
C GLY A 53 -10.16 1.75 12.55
N LYS A 54 -9.52 2.33 13.58
CA LYS A 54 -8.21 1.88 14.06
C LYS A 54 -8.27 0.45 14.59
N GLU A 55 -9.30 0.10 15.36
CA GLU A 55 -9.52 -1.26 15.85
C GLU A 55 -9.75 -2.27 14.71
N LEU A 56 -10.45 -1.84 13.65
CA LEU A 56 -10.66 -2.63 12.44
C LEU A 56 -9.43 -2.70 11.52
N GLY A 57 -8.33 -2.05 11.89
CA GLY A 57 -7.06 -2.10 11.16
C GLY A 57 -6.96 -1.16 9.96
N PHE A 58 -7.86 -0.18 9.85
CA PHE A 58 -7.86 0.80 8.76
C PHE A 58 -6.64 1.71 8.87
N LEU A 59 -6.20 2.24 7.73
CA LEU A 59 -5.13 3.23 7.70
C LEU A 59 -5.62 4.56 8.24
N THR A 60 -4.73 5.26 8.95
CA THR A 60 -5.02 6.55 9.55
C THR A 60 -4.15 7.64 8.94
N SER A 61 -4.54 8.90 9.11
CA SER A 61 -3.69 10.04 8.76
C SER A 61 -2.35 10.00 9.50
N GLU A 62 -2.35 9.57 10.77
CA GLU A 62 -1.15 9.36 11.60
C GLU A 62 -0.17 8.34 11.00
N GLN A 63 -0.66 7.40 10.18
CA GLN A 63 0.16 6.41 9.49
C GLN A 63 0.58 6.87 8.09
N LEU A 64 -0.33 7.53 7.36
CA LEU A 64 -0.06 7.99 5.99
C LEU A 64 0.97 9.12 5.94
N PHE A 65 0.93 10.10 6.86
CA PHE A 65 1.91 11.20 6.87
C PHE A 65 3.36 10.72 7.04
N PRO A 66 3.69 9.85 8.02
CA PRO A 66 5.00 9.23 8.10
C PRO A 66 5.38 8.43 6.86
N MET A 67 4.44 7.71 6.24
CA MET A 67 4.70 6.93 5.03
C MET A 67 5.12 7.83 3.86
N ILE A 68 4.41 8.94 3.64
CA ILE A 68 4.79 9.95 2.64
C ILE A 68 6.20 10.49 2.91
N ARG A 69 6.50 10.85 4.18
CA ARG A 69 7.84 11.32 4.56
C ARG A 69 8.92 10.25 4.33
N TYR A 70 8.62 9.00 4.63
CA TYR A 70 9.53 7.88 4.41
C TYR A 70 9.83 7.70 2.92
N LEU A 71 8.81 7.72 2.06
CA LEU A 71 8.98 7.66 0.61
C LEU A 71 9.82 8.83 0.08
N GLY A 72 9.65 10.02 0.66
CA GLY A 72 10.49 11.19 0.39
C GLY A 72 11.96 10.97 0.76
N ARG A 73 12.23 10.50 1.99
CA ARG A 73 13.61 10.21 2.45
C ARG A 73 14.29 9.10 1.66
N LYS A 74 13.52 8.17 1.09
CA LYS A 74 14.03 7.05 0.30
C LYS A 74 14.14 7.37 -1.19
N ASP A 75 13.92 8.62 -1.59
CA ASP A 75 14.02 9.09 -2.97
C ASP A 75 13.02 8.41 -3.93
N PHE A 76 11.87 7.97 -3.42
CA PHE A 76 10.76 7.52 -4.29
C PHE A 76 9.90 8.70 -4.77
N ILE A 77 9.80 9.73 -3.93
CA ILE A 77 9.17 11.01 -4.26
C ILE A 77 10.12 12.14 -3.82
N LYS A 78 10.02 13.30 -4.47
CA LYS A 78 10.79 14.50 -4.12
C LYS A 78 9.90 15.73 -4.10
N ARG A 79 10.29 16.76 -3.36
CA ARG A 79 9.57 18.04 -3.37
C ARG A 79 10.04 18.92 -4.52
N ASP A 80 9.11 19.60 -5.16
CA ASP A 80 9.40 20.74 -6.03
C ASP A 80 9.65 22.02 -5.21
N THR A 81 9.85 23.15 -5.91
CA THR A 81 10.05 24.47 -5.28
C THR A 81 8.85 24.95 -4.48
N SER A 82 7.65 24.42 -4.77
CA SER A 82 6.39 24.73 -4.10
C SER A 82 6.08 23.76 -2.94
N GLN A 83 7.05 22.94 -2.52
CA GLN A 83 6.88 21.90 -1.49
C GLN A 83 5.89 20.78 -1.85
N ARG A 84 5.54 20.64 -3.13
CA ARG A 84 4.61 19.63 -3.63
C ARG A 84 5.39 18.39 -4.09
N TRP A 85 4.83 17.21 -3.90
CA TRP A 85 5.49 15.95 -4.19
C TRP A 85 5.40 15.60 -5.67
N MET A 86 6.52 15.15 -6.22
CA MET A 86 6.64 14.58 -7.55
C MET A 86 7.31 13.22 -7.46
N ILE A 87 6.89 12.27 -8.29
CA ILE A 87 7.55 10.97 -8.36
C ILE A 87 8.96 11.06 -8.98
N THR A 88 9.91 10.31 -8.43
CA THR A 88 11.25 10.19 -9.01
C THR A 88 11.32 9.04 -10.03
N ARG A 89 12.45 8.90 -10.74
CA ARG A 89 12.69 7.72 -11.58
C ARG A 89 12.63 6.43 -10.76
N LYS A 90 13.23 6.44 -9.57
CA LYS A 90 13.20 5.32 -8.62
C LYS A 90 11.78 5.01 -8.14
N GLY A 91 10.99 6.05 -7.83
CA GLY A 91 9.56 5.91 -7.50
C GLY A 91 8.77 5.23 -8.61
N ARG A 92 8.96 5.64 -9.86
CA ARG A 92 8.28 5.02 -11.02
C ARG A 92 8.62 3.55 -11.16
N SER A 93 9.91 3.19 -11.05
CA SER A 93 10.34 1.79 -11.09
C SER A 93 9.76 0.97 -9.94
N ALA A 94 9.74 1.53 -8.73
CA ALA A 94 9.16 0.88 -7.55
C ALA A 94 7.65 0.68 -7.67
N LEU A 95 6.92 1.62 -8.28
CA LEU A 95 5.49 1.45 -8.52
C LEU A 95 5.22 0.24 -9.43
N LEU A 96 5.96 0.09 -10.53
CA LEU A 96 5.81 -1.06 -11.44
C LEU A 96 6.10 -2.38 -10.72
N GLN A 97 7.18 -2.42 -9.93
CA GLN A 97 7.55 -3.59 -9.14
C GLN A 97 6.50 -3.92 -8.08
N ASN A 98 5.98 -2.91 -7.37
CA ASN A 98 4.94 -3.10 -6.36
C ASN A 98 3.68 -3.67 -6.99
N THR A 99 3.24 -3.19 -8.16
CA THR A 99 2.06 -3.72 -8.86
C THR A 99 2.21 -5.22 -9.14
N PHE A 100 3.39 -5.63 -9.60
CA PHE A 100 3.70 -7.04 -9.82
C PHE A 100 3.71 -7.86 -8.52
N LEU A 101 4.31 -7.34 -7.45
CA LEU A 101 4.35 -8.02 -6.15
C LEU A 101 2.98 -8.18 -5.51
N THR A 102 2.12 -7.15 -5.57
CA THR A 102 0.73 -7.24 -5.11
C THR A 102 -0.03 -8.29 -5.88
N PHE A 103 0.08 -8.29 -7.22
CA PHE A 103 -0.54 -9.32 -8.06
C PHE A 103 -0.05 -10.73 -7.66
N ARG A 104 1.26 -10.94 -7.56
CA ARG A 104 1.84 -12.23 -7.14
C ARG A 104 1.32 -12.69 -5.77
N ASN A 105 1.29 -11.79 -4.79
CA ASN A 105 0.87 -12.15 -3.43
C ASN A 105 -0.63 -12.46 -3.36
N VAL A 106 -1.47 -11.72 -4.09
CA VAL A 106 -2.90 -12.03 -4.22
C VAL A 106 -3.10 -13.38 -4.90
N MET A 107 -2.40 -13.65 -6.00
CA MET A 107 -2.47 -14.95 -6.69
C MET A 107 -2.04 -16.09 -5.79
N ARG A 108 -1.02 -15.91 -4.93
CA ARG A 108 -0.61 -16.92 -3.94
C ARG A 108 -1.72 -17.21 -2.93
N ILE A 109 -2.40 -16.19 -2.42
CA ILE A 109 -3.51 -16.36 -1.47
C ILE A 109 -4.68 -17.08 -2.15
N ILE A 110 -4.99 -16.73 -3.40
CA ILE A 110 -6.06 -17.38 -4.16
C ILE A 110 -5.69 -18.83 -4.52
N ALA A 111 -4.42 -19.12 -4.82
CA ALA A 111 -3.97 -20.45 -5.25
C ALA A 111 -3.80 -21.44 -4.08
N ASP A 112 -3.49 -20.97 -2.86
CA ASP A 112 -3.24 -21.83 -1.69
C ASP A 112 -4.39 -22.83 -1.36
N PRO A 113 -5.68 -22.45 -1.46
CA PRO A 113 -6.79 -23.40 -1.35
C PRO A 113 -6.84 -24.44 -2.48
N TYR A 114 -6.45 -24.08 -3.71
CA TYR A 114 -6.49 -24.98 -4.87
C TYR A 114 -5.31 -25.96 -4.86
N GLU A 115 -4.12 -25.53 -4.46
CA GLU A 115 -2.95 -26.43 -4.31
C GLU A 115 -3.19 -27.49 -3.24
N LYS A 116 -3.85 -27.14 -2.13
CA LYS A 116 -4.23 -28.10 -1.07
C LYS A 116 -5.27 -29.12 -1.49
N GLN A 117 -6.10 -28.81 -2.49
CA GLN A 117 -7.08 -29.74 -3.07
C GLN A 117 -6.49 -30.65 -4.16
N LEU A 118 -5.38 -30.25 -4.78
CA LEU A 118 -4.69 -31.02 -5.82
C LEU A 118 -3.72 -32.08 -5.29
N LEU A 119 -3.42 -32.07 -3.98
CA LEU A 119 -2.60 -33.09 -3.35
C LEU A 119 -3.46 -34.35 -3.11
N PRO A 120 -3.11 -35.52 -3.69
CA PRO A 120 -3.84 -36.75 -3.43
C PRO A 120 -3.73 -37.13 -1.94
N PRO A 121 -4.76 -37.77 -1.36
CA PRO A 121 -4.89 -38.04 0.08
C PRO A 121 -3.84 -38.98 0.70
N HIS A 122 -2.82 -39.41 -0.06
CA HIS A 122 -1.86 -40.44 0.33
C HIS A 122 -0.43 -39.91 0.59
N MET A 123 -0.24 -38.61 0.78
CA MET A 123 1.08 -38.04 1.09
C MET A 123 1.14 -37.27 2.42
N ASN A 124 0.30 -37.65 3.39
CA ASN A 124 0.48 -37.30 4.80
C ASN A 124 0.48 -38.59 5.62
N GLU A 125 1.58 -39.35 5.53
CA GLU A 125 2.00 -40.30 6.57
C GLU A 125 3.24 -39.74 7.27
#